data_AF-A0A9P6XCR1-F1
#
_entry.id   AF-A0A9P6XCR1-F1
#
_cell.length_a   1.000
_cell.length_b   1.000
_cell.length_c   1.000
_cell.angle_alpha   90.00
_cell.angle_beta   90.00
_cell.angle_gamma   90.00
#
_symmetry.space_group_name_H-M   'P 1'
#
loop_
_entity.id
_entity.type
_entity.pdbx_description
1 polymer ?
#
loop_
_entity_poly.entity_id
_entity_poly.type
_entity_poly.pdbx_seq_one_letter_code
_entity_poly.pdbx_strand_id
1 'polypeptide(L)'
;MTTIVHSVINKENKSTTGAYINKQRIQSSSNTISDITFSDDDDSTCSFDSLLDDKLLLTPPLEETIEEQVDWEFWSKVISNFNQFSQSETKHLSTQIVQHGIPSALRGTVWPLLTKTGGDEGLQDVYIELLKQESVYEKAITRDLHRTFPHHPYFQSYQGQESLFNVVKAYSLYDPEVGYCQGLAFVAGPLLLNMPEEEAFDALVRLLQKYEIRGQFTPQLDLLILRLYQFDGLLQDYLPHIYRHFNEQGIRSNMYASQWFLTLFAYKFPLEIVYRIYDTLFAEGIHCLFRIGLALLAKNQVNILSLDFDHLVTFLKDDLLDVYDGHVTDLLHEACQIKIAKKRLEKLAKDFSIESIKADNEACLIASFKKQNKQLDQHYKTLFDQHQSVQREHAQVAEELDVKKKEWVRVSDENDALRHQANDLRRLIQTIPGTMESQSDLQTLCEQNQVLTEQHAQLQDQLADMENVLIEIKMKYALSESERERLNQRLIEVKKWMNS
;
A
#
# COMPACT_ATOMS: atom_id res chain seq x y z
N MET A 1 -14.52 -32.06 40.88
CA MET A 1 -14.02 -31.78 42.24
C MET A 1 -12.62 -31.26 42.12
N THR A 2 -12.47 -29.95 42.39
CA THR A 2 -11.40 -29.38 43.23
C THR A 2 -9.96 -29.50 42.69
N THR A 3 -9.12 -28.48 42.43
CA THR A 3 -9.13 -27.01 42.60
C THR A 3 -7.65 -26.58 42.46
N ILE A 4 -7.41 -25.47 41.73
CA ILE A 4 -6.34 -24.45 41.92
C ILE A 4 -4.88 -24.82 41.53
N VAL A 5 -4.13 -24.13 40.65
CA VAL A 5 -3.96 -22.70 40.28
C VAL A 5 -2.90 -21.93 41.11
N HIS A 6 -1.90 -21.40 40.40
CA HIS A 6 -1.12 -20.16 40.61
C HIS A 6 0.18 -20.05 41.46
N SER A 7 1.09 -19.30 40.80
CA SER A 7 2.17 -18.43 41.27
C SER A 7 3.53 -19.10 41.48
N VAL A 8 4.65 -18.59 40.94
CA VAL A 8 5.14 -17.22 41.08
C VAL A 8 5.85 -16.71 39.81
N ILE A 9 5.63 -15.42 39.56
CA ILE A 9 6.10 -14.53 38.49
C ILE A 9 7.38 -13.79 38.93
N ASN A 10 8.24 -13.47 37.94
CA ASN A 10 9.26 -12.41 37.86
C ASN A 10 10.49 -12.40 38.79
N LYS A 11 11.66 -12.41 38.15
CA LYS A 11 12.59 -11.25 38.18
C LYS A 11 13.45 -11.20 36.91
N GLU A 12 13.31 -10.08 36.20
CA GLU A 12 14.15 -9.61 35.09
C GLU A 12 15.60 -9.34 35.55
N ASN A 13 16.60 -9.60 34.70
CA ASN A 13 17.32 -8.52 33.99
C ASN A 13 18.50 -9.01 33.12
N LYS A 14 18.40 -8.66 31.83
CA LYS A 14 19.39 -8.01 30.96
C LYS A 14 20.71 -8.70 30.57
N SER A 15 20.73 -8.99 29.26
CA SER A 15 21.60 -8.42 28.21
C SER A 15 22.72 -9.29 27.65
N THR A 16 22.84 -9.16 26.32
CA THR A 16 23.95 -9.54 25.43
C THR A 16 24.17 -11.05 25.29
N THR A 17 24.16 -11.67 24.11
CA THR A 17 24.80 -11.23 22.87
C THR A 17 24.24 -12.06 21.71
N GLY A 18 24.11 -11.44 20.53
CA GLY A 18 23.61 -12.09 19.32
C GLY A 18 24.47 -13.25 18.84
N ALA A 19 23.81 -14.27 18.31
CA ALA A 19 24.41 -15.32 17.52
C ALA A 19 23.49 -15.60 16.31
N TYR A 20 23.94 -15.08 15.16
CA TYR A 20 23.80 -15.61 13.82
C TYR A 20 22.83 -16.79 13.65
N ILE A 21 21.59 -16.49 13.26
CA ILE A 21 20.75 -17.45 12.54
C ILE A 21 20.90 -17.15 11.05
N ASN A 22 21.68 -18.01 10.42
CA ASN A 22 21.97 -18.07 9.00
C ASN A 22 20.66 -18.26 8.21
N LYS A 23 20.06 -17.17 7.73
CA LYS A 23 18.98 -17.22 6.74
C LYS A 23 19.61 -17.52 5.38
N GLN A 24 19.76 -18.79 5.06
CA GLN A 24 19.80 -19.21 3.66
C GLN A 24 18.46 -18.82 3.03
N ARG A 25 18.47 -17.70 2.33
CA ARG A 25 17.40 -17.22 1.47
C ARG A 25 17.28 -18.22 0.33
N ILE A 26 16.30 -19.11 0.43
CA ILE A 26 15.78 -19.83 -0.74
C ILE A 26 15.26 -18.74 -1.67
N GLN A 27 16.03 -18.41 -2.70
CA GLN A 27 15.57 -17.58 -3.81
C GLN A 27 14.50 -18.39 -4.55
N SER A 28 13.24 -18.20 -4.16
CA SER A 28 12.14 -18.46 -5.07
C SER A 28 12.26 -17.44 -6.20
N SER A 29 12.69 -17.91 -7.37
CA SER A 29 12.60 -17.22 -8.65
C SER A 29 11.11 -16.99 -8.99
N SER A 30 10.52 -15.99 -8.34
CA SER A 30 9.22 -15.44 -8.73
C SER A 30 9.51 -14.34 -9.75
N ASN A 31 9.37 -14.69 -11.03
CA ASN A 31 9.27 -13.74 -12.13
C ASN A 31 8.00 -12.93 -11.94
N THR A 32 8.07 -11.90 -11.09
CA THR A 32 6.95 -10.99 -10.88
C THR A 32 7.01 -9.94 -11.97
N ILE A 33 6.10 -10.08 -12.95
CA ILE A 33 5.82 -9.14 -14.05
C ILE A 33 5.26 -7.80 -13.50
N SER A 34 5.03 -7.68 -12.18
CA SER A 34 4.40 -6.52 -11.54
C SER A 34 5.30 -5.30 -11.33
N ASP A 35 6.60 -5.36 -11.65
CA ASP A 35 7.52 -4.23 -11.43
C ASP A 35 7.65 -3.32 -12.65
N ILE A 36 6.79 -3.48 -13.67
CA ILE A 36 6.64 -2.51 -14.77
C ILE A 36 5.31 -1.78 -14.57
N THR A 37 5.20 -1.02 -13.47
CA THR A 37 4.16 0.00 -13.34
C THR A 37 4.75 1.33 -13.77
N PHE A 38 4.44 1.77 -14.99
CA PHE A 38 4.60 3.17 -15.37
C PHE A 38 3.40 3.95 -14.85
N SER A 39 3.55 4.50 -13.65
CA SER A 39 2.83 5.69 -13.25
C SER A 39 3.38 6.85 -14.08
N ASP A 40 2.52 7.73 -14.59
CA ASP A 40 2.93 8.96 -15.31
C ASP A 40 3.82 9.90 -14.45
N ASP A 41 4.04 9.56 -13.16
CA ASP A 41 4.84 10.30 -12.20
C ASP A 41 6.02 9.52 -11.54
N ASP A 42 6.31 8.26 -11.90
CA ASP A 42 7.45 7.50 -11.30
C ASP A 42 8.64 7.31 -12.27
N ASP A 43 9.64 8.17 -12.08
CA ASP A 43 10.90 8.33 -12.83
C ASP A 43 11.96 7.24 -12.55
N SER A 44 11.57 5.97 -12.33
CA SER A 44 12.52 4.93 -11.87
C SER A 44 12.39 3.55 -12.48
N THR A 45 11.64 3.40 -13.58
CA THR A 45 11.75 2.23 -14.44
C THR A 45 11.92 2.73 -15.86
N CYS A 46 13.15 2.67 -16.40
CA CYS A 46 13.58 3.33 -17.65
C CYS A 46 13.42 4.87 -17.67
N SER A 47 14.07 5.57 -16.72
CA SER A 47 14.51 6.95 -17.00
C SER A 47 15.44 6.93 -18.22
N PHE A 48 15.07 7.70 -19.24
CA PHE A 48 16.01 8.15 -20.26
C PHE A 48 16.71 9.36 -19.64
N ASP A 49 17.67 9.09 -18.76
CA ASP A 49 18.49 10.13 -18.15
C ASP A 49 19.36 10.74 -19.25
N SER A 50 18.98 11.94 -19.70
CA SER A 50 19.64 12.67 -20.77
C SER A 50 20.71 13.64 -20.27
N LEU A 51 21.38 13.33 -19.16
CA LEU A 51 22.40 14.20 -18.58
C LEU A 51 23.65 13.40 -18.25
N LEU A 52 24.30 12.86 -19.28
CA LEU A 52 25.74 12.58 -19.39
C LEU A 52 25.94 11.63 -20.58
N ASP A 53 25.95 12.14 -21.81
CA ASP A 53 26.49 11.37 -22.95
C ASP A 53 26.99 12.32 -24.05
N ASP A 54 28.04 13.06 -23.69
CA ASP A 54 28.83 13.91 -24.61
C ASP A 54 29.89 13.11 -25.39
N LYS A 55 29.84 11.78 -25.36
CA LYS A 55 30.78 10.93 -26.09
C LYS A 55 30.00 9.99 -27.01
N LEU A 56 30.43 9.97 -28.28
CA LEU A 56 30.05 9.03 -29.36
C LEU A 56 28.92 9.42 -30.32
N LEU A 57 28.72 10.70 -30.61
CA LEU A 57 28.02 11.12 -31.85
C LEU A 57 28.88 12.07 -32.71
N LEU A 58 30.19 11.87 -32.68
CA LEU A 58 31.05 12.41 -33.74
C LEU A 58 30.85 11.55 -34.99
N THR A 59 29.97 11.98 -35.88
CA THR A 59 30.08 11.61 -37.29
C THR A 59 31.49 12.02 -37.76
N PRO A 60 32.36 11.09 -38.18
CA PRO A 60 33.58 11.48 -38.86
C PRO A 60 33.22 12.31 -40.11
N PRO A 61 34.12 13.19 -40.59
CA PRO A 61 33.96 13.77 -41.91
C PRO A 61 33.84 12.63 -42.93
N LEU A 62 33.11 12.85 -44.03
CA LEU A 62 33.05 11.96 -45.18
C LEU A 62 34.47 11.63 -45.68
N GLU A 63 35.07 10.58 -45.13
CA GLU A 63 36.27 9.95 -45.67
C GLU A 63 35.84 9.06 -46.83
N GLU A 64 36.61 9.15 -47.91
CA GLU A 64 36.36 8.55 -49.22
C GLU A 64 35.83 7.11 -49.08
N THR A 65 34.53 6.96 -49.37
CA THR A 65 33.89 5.65 -49.42
C THR A 65 34.62 4.83 -50.46
N ILE A 66 35.13 3.67 -50.05
CA ILE A 66 35.51 2.60 -50.96
C ILE A 66 34.29 2.42 -51.87
N GLU A 67 34.41 2.78 -53.16
CA GLU A 67 33.38 2.53 -54.15
C GLU A 67 33.23 1.01 -54.28
N GLU A 68 32.41 0.41 -53.42
CA GLU A 68 31.89 -0.93 -53.65
C GLU A 68 31.25 -0.91 -55.03
N GLN A 69 31.65 -1.86 -55.86
CA GLN A 69 31.22 -1.95 -57.24
C GLN A 69 29.72 -2.27 -57.28
N VAL A 70 28.88 -1.23 -57.23
CA VAL A 70 27.42 -1.37 -57.18
C VAL A 70 26.93 -2.05 -58.46
N ASP A 71 26.25 -3.17 -58.31
CA ASP A 71 25.58 -3.87 -59.41
C ASP A 71 24.28 -3.13 -59.79
N TRP A 72 24.44 -2.05 -60.57
CA TRP A 72 23.33 -1.25 -61.07
C TRP A 72 22.38 -2.03 -61.99
N GLU A 73 22.89 -3.06 -62.69
CA GLU A 73 22.06 -3.89 -63.56
C GLU A 73 21.10 -4.75 -62.72
N PHE A 74 21.60 -5.35 -61.65
CA PHE A 74 20.77 -6.06 -60.67
C PHE A 74 19.70 -5.14 -60.07
N TRP A 75 20.09 -4.00 -59.51
CA TRP A 75 19.14 -3.09 -58.86
C TRP A 75 18.10 -2.50 -59.82
N SER A 76 18.48 -2.24 -61.08
CA SER A 76 17.54 -1.81 -62.12
C SER A 76 16.47 -2.88 -62.41
N LYS A 77 16.86 -4.16 -62.48
CA LYS A 77 15.92 -5.28 -62.64
C LYS A 77 14.97 -5.40 -61.44
N VAL A 78 15.49 -5.26 -60.22
CA VAL A 78 14.69 -5.30 -58.99
C VAL A 78 13.63 -4.20 -59.00
N ILE A 79 14.00 -2.96 -59.32
CA ILE A 79 13.08 -1.81 -59.31
C ILE A 79 12.05 -1.91 -60.43
N SER A 80 12.48 -2.30 -61.63
CA SER A 80 11.61 -2.31 -62.81
C SER A 80 10.56 -3.41 -62.78
N ASN A 81 10.83 -4.53 -62.09
CA ASN A 81 9.92 -5.67 -62.05
C ASN A 81 9.87 -6.35 -60.67
N PHE A 82 9.70 -5.54 -59.62
CA PHE A 82 9.72 -5.99 -58.24
C PHE A 82 8.69 -7.09 -57.95
N ASN A 83 7.48 -7.01 -58.53
CA ASN A 83 6.42 -8.00 -58.31
C ASN A 83 6.79 -9.39 -58.84
N GLN A 84 7.43 -9.49 -60.00
CA GLN A 84 7.88 -10.76 -60.54
C GLN A 84 9.14 -11.26 -59.81
N PHE A 85 10.04 -10.34 -59.47
CA PHE A 85 11.29 -10.63 -58.80
C PHE A 85 11.08 -11.14 -57.36
N SER A 86 10.19 -10.50 -56.60
CA SER A 86 9.83 -10.88 -55.24
C SER A 86 9.20 -12.27 -55.13
N GLN A 87 8.61 -12.80 -56.20
CA GLN A 87 8.02 -14.15 -56.23
C GLN A 87 9.02 -15.25 -56.63
N SER A 88 10.03 -14.91 -57.43
CA SER A 88 10.94 -15.89 -58.06
C SER A 88 12.34 -15.90 -57.46
N GLU A 89 12.85 -14.74 -57.04
CA GLU A 89 14.25 -14.53 -56.64
C GLU A 89 14.39 -13.92 -55.23
N THR A 90 13.38 -14.05 -54.37
CA THR A 90 13.39 -13.48 -52.99
C THR A 90 14.66 -13.81 -52.22
N LYS A 91 15.13 -15.06 -52.30
CA LYS A 91 16.34 -15.50 -51.59
C LYS A 91 17.61 -14.84 -52.12
N HIS A 92 17.68 -14.64 -53.44
CA HIS A 92 18.81 -13.96 -54.07
C HIS A 92 18.82 -12.49 -53.66
N LEU A 93 17.66 -11.83 -53.66
CA LEU A 93 17.48 -10.47 -53.15
C LEU A 93 17.95 -10.32 -51.69
N SER A 94 17.44 -11.17 -50.79
CA SER A 94 17.82 -11.13 -49.37
C SER A 94 19.33 -11.34 -49.21
N THR A 95 19.93 -12.27 -49.97
CA THR A 95 21.38 -12.52 -49.91
C THR A 95 22.20 -11.29 -50.35
N GLN A 96 21.81 -10.65 -51.45
CA GLN A 96 22.47 -9.42 -51.94
C GLN A 96 22.35 -8.28 -50.93
N ILE A 97 21.16 -8.07 -50.36
CA ILE A 97 20.90 -7.05 -49.35
C ILE A 97 21.71 -7.30 -48.07
N VAL A 98 21.80 -8.55 -47.63
CA VAL A 98 22.58 -8.90 -46.45
C VAL A 98 24.07 -8.69 -46.68
N GLN A 99 24.61 -9.16 -47.80
CA GLN A 99 26.05 -9.15 -48.06
C GLN A 99 26.57 -7.76 -48.44
N HIS A 100 25.92 -7.10 -49.39
CA HIS A 100 26.41 -5.85 -49.99
C HIS A 100 25.56 -4.65 -49.60
N GLY A 101 24.28 -4.88 -49.29
CA GLY A 101 23.38 -3.80 -48.92
C GLY A 101 22.74 -3.06 -50.05
N ILE A 102 21.85 -2.16 -49.65
CA ILE A 102 21.13 -1.31 -50.59
C ILE A 102 21.98 -0.05 -50.76
N PRO A 103 22.36 0.31 -52.00
CA PRO A 103 23.03 1.57 -52.28
C PRO A 103 22.24 2.75 -51.71
N SER A 104 22.92 3.71 -51.10
CA SER A 104 22.29 4.85 -50.41
C SER A 104 21.28 5.59 -51.29
N ALA A 105 21.63 5.84 -52.55
CA ALA A 105 20.78 6.50 -53.53
C ALA A 105 19.49 5.74 -53.88
N LEU A 106 19.42 4.43 -53.58
CA LEU A 106 18.29 3.57 -53.91
C LEU A 106 17.37 3.28 -52.72
N ARG A 107 17.77 3.56 -51.48
CA ARG A 107 16.97 3.23 -50.28
C ARG A 107 15.59 3.88 -50.30
N GLY A 108 15.50 5.14 -50.72
CA GLY A 108 14.22 5.85 -50.85
C GLY A 108 13.25 5.19 -51.83
N THR A 109 13.73 4.45 -52.82
CA THR A 109 12.87 3.71 -53.76
C THR A 109 12.67 2.25 -53.32
N VAL A 110 13.72 1.58 -52.86
CA VAL A 110 13.71 0.15 -52.58
C VAL A 110 13.00 -0.17 -51.27
N TRP A 111 13.17 0.62 -50.20
CA TRP A 111 12.48 0.36 -48.93
C TRP A 111 10.95 0.41 -49.09
N PRO A 112 10.34 1.45 -49.72
CA PRO A 112 8.89 1.43 -49.99
C PRO A 112 8.45 0.26 -50.88
N LEU A 113 9.27 -0.19 -51.83
CA LEU A 113 8.96 -1.39 -52.63
C LEU A 113 8.92 -2.66 -51.77
N LEU A 114 9.88 -2.81 -50.85
CA LEU A 114 9.93 -3.93 -49.91
C LEU A 114 8.76 -3.90 -48.91
N THR A 115 8.23 -2.73 -48.56
CA THR A 115 7.07 -2.62 -47.66
C THR A 115 5.75 -2.87 -48.38
N LYS A 116 5.60 -2.45 -49.64
CA LYS A 116 4.34 -2.60 -50.39
C LYS A 116 3.95 -4.06 -50.60
N THR A 117 2.66 -4.35 -50.41
CA THR A 117 2.01 -5.58 -50.88
C THR A 117 1.13 -5.23 -52.08
N GLY A 118 0.98 -6.17 -53.02
CA GLY A 118 0.28 -5.88 -54.28
C GLY A 118 -1.14 -5.37 -54.04
N GLY A 119 -1.45 -4.18 -54.56
CA GLY A 119 -2.77 -3.54 -54.44
C GLY A 119 -2.90 -2.47 -53.35
N ASP A 120 -1.83 -2.16 -52.61
CA ASP A 120 -1.90 -1.10 -51.59
C ASP A 120 -1.91 0.30 -52.21
N GLU A 121 -2.95 1.07 -51.89
CA GLU A 121 -2.99 2.51 -52.12
C GLU A 121 -2.03 3.23 -51.17
N GLY A 122 -1.47 4.36 -51.61
CA GLY A 122 -0.59 5.18 -50.79
C GLY A 122 -1.38 5.91 -49.69
N LEU A 123 -0.74 6.15 -48.55
CA LEU A 123 -1.37 6.85 -47.41
C LEU A 123 -1.23 8.37 -47.47
N GLN A 124 -0.95 8.94 -48.65
CA GLN A 124 -0.67 10.36 -48.83
C GLN A 124 -1.86 11.25 -48.43
N ASP A 125 -3.07 10.96 -48.92
CA ASP A 125 -4.27 11.73 -48.57
C ASP A 125 -4.59 11.63 -47.08
N VAL A 126 -4.41 10.43 -46.49
CA VAL A 126 -4.59 10.20 -45.05
C VAL A 126 -3.61 11.05 -44.25
N TYR A 127 -2.33 11.07 -44.65
CA TYR A 127 -1.31 11.88 -44.01
C TYR A 127 -1.69 13.37 -44.00
N ILE A 128 -2.09 13.91 -45.15
CA ILE A 128 -2.49 15.31 -45.30
C ILE A 128 -3.67 15.67 -44.38
N GLU A 129 -4.67 14.77 -44.24
CA GLU A 129 -5.78 14.99 -43.32
C GLU A 129 -5.39 14.90 -41.84
N LEU A 130 -4.43 14.04 -41.49
CA LEU A 130 -3.94 13.91 -40.11
C LEU A 130 -3.14 15.13 -39.66
N LEU A 131 -2.36 15.75 -40.55
CA LEU A 131 -1.59 16.96 -40.23
C LEU A 131 -2.47 18.15 -39.80
N LYS A 132 -3.74 18.17 -40.23
CA LYS A 132 -4.71 19.22 -39.85
C LYS A 132 -5.26 19.06 -38.44
N GLN A 133 -5.05 17.91 -37.80
CA GLN A 133 -5.59 17.59 -36.47
C GLN A 133 -4.55 17.87 -35.39
N GLU A 134 -4.99 18.06 -34.15
CA GLU A 134 -4.12 18.21 -32.98
C GLU A 134 -3.92 16.87 -32.29
N SER A 135 -2.69 16.57 -31.86
CA SER A 135 -2.39 15.36 -31.08
C SER A 135 -2.21 15.69 -29.60
N VAL A 136 -2.74 14.86 -28.72
CA VAL A 136 -2.51 14.97 -27.27
C VAL A 136 -1.04 14.72 -26.90
N TYR A 137 -0.27 14.10 -27.79
CA TYR A 137 1.12 13.72 -27.58
C TYR A 137 2.14 14.76 -28.03
N GLU A 138 1.73 15.91 -28.58
CA GLU A 138 2.65 16.90 -29.16
C GLU A 138 3.78 17.30 -28.20
N LYS A 139 3.49 17.49 -26.90
CA LYS A 139 4.52 17.80 -25.89
C LYS A 139 5.56 16.69 -25.73
N ALA A 140 5.12 15.43 -25.69
CA ALA A 140 6.01 14.28 -25.57
C ALA A 140 6.86 14.12 -26.83
N ILE A 141 6.24 14.30 -28.00
CA ILE A 141 6.91 14.28 -29.31
C ILE A 141 8.01 15.35 -29.34
N THR A 142 7.70 16.61 -29.03
CA THR A 142 8.69 17.71 -29.05
C THR A 142 9.89 17.44 -28.13
N ARG A 143 9.67 16.83 -26.96
CA ARG A 143 10.78 16.48 -26.05
C ARG A 143 11.72 15.44 -26.67
N ASP A 144 11.17 14.43 -27.33
CA ASP A 144 11.96 13.39 -28.00
C ASP A 144 12.68 13.89 -29.24
N LEU A 145 12.11 14.87 -29.94
CA LEU A 145 12.70 15.47 -31.13
C LEU A 145 14.05 16.13 -30.85
N HIS A 146 14.17 16.85 -29.73
CA HIS A 146 15.42 17.53 -29.34
C HIS A 146 16.60 16.58 -29.10
N ARG A 147 16.33 15.31 -28.79
CA ARG A 147 17.33 14.28 -28.51
C ARG A 147 17.46 13.25 -29.63
N THR A 148 16.67 13.36 -30.70
CA THR A 148 16.71 12.44 -31.84
C THR A 148 17.70 12.94 -32.89
N PHE A 149 18.83 12.24 -33.02
CA PHE A 149 19.95 12.60 -33.90
C PHE A 149 20.38 14.09 -33.81
N PRO A 150 20.66 14.62 -32.61
CA PRO A 150 20.83 16.06 -32.38
C PRO A 150 22.04 16.67 -33.11
N HIS A 151 22.99 15.85 -33.54
CA HIS A 151 24.18 16.28 -34.28
C HIS A 151 24.05 16.12 -35.79
N HIS A 152 22.97 15.51 -36.30
CA HIS A 152 22.78 15.32 -37.72
C HIS A 152 22.32 16.63 -38.39
N PRO A 153 22.98 17.12 -39.46
CA PRO A 153 22.70 18.44 -40.04
C PRO A 153 21.23 18.66 -40.42
N TYR A 154 20.58 17.63 -40.98
CA TYR A 154 19.16 17.71 -41.34
C TYR A 154 18.26 17.91 -40.12
N PHE A 155 18.51 17.21 -39.01
CA PHE A 155 17.71 17.32 -37.79
C PHE A 155 18.11 18.51 -36.90
N GLN A 156 19.20 19.21 -37.22
CA GLN A 156 19.46 20.53 -36.65
C GLN A 156 18.71 21.65 -37.38
N SER A 157 18.23 21.38 -38.60
CA SER A 157 17.45 22.33 -39.38
C SER A 157 16.00 22.39 -38.90
N TYR A 158 15.37 23.56 -39.05
CA TYR A 158 13.94 23.74 -38.78
C TYR A 158 13.10 22.75 -39.62
N GLN A 159 13.42 22.59 -40.90
CA GLN A 159 12.70 21.70 -41.80
C GLN A 159 12.76 20.25 -41.35
N GLY A 160 13.94 19.73 -40.97
CA GLY A 160 14.06 18.34 -40.54
C GLY A 160 13.36 18.06 -39.21
N GLN A 161 13.38 19.01 -38.27
CA GLN A 161 12.61 18.93 -37.02
C GLN A 161 11.09 18.97 -37.28
N GLU A 162 10.64 19.87 -38.15
CA GLU A 162 9.23 19.98 -38.53
C GLU A 162 8.73 18.71 -39.24
N SER A 163 9.48 18.20 -40.22
CA SER A 163 9.12 16.96 -40.92
C SER A 163 9.10 15.74 -39.97
N LEU A 164 10.06 15.63 -39.05
CA LEU A 164 10.06 14.56 -38.06
C LEU A 164 8.88 14.68 -37.10
N PHE A 165 8.57 15.90 -36.66
CA PHE A 165 7.39 16.18 -35.82
C PHE A 165 6.11 15.75 -36.53
N ASN A 166 5.95 16.16 -37.78
CA ASN A 166 4.76 15.89 -38.59
C ASN A 166 4.54 14.38 -38.80
N VAL A 167 5.58 13.63 -39.18
CA VAL A 167 5.48 12.17 -39.39
C VAL A 167 5.07 11.45 -38.11
N VAL A 168 5.72 11.77 -37.01
CA VAL A 168 5.46 11.12 -35.72
C VAL A 168 4.10 11.53 -35.14
N LYS A 169 3.74 12.81 -35.27
CA LYS A 169 2.41 13.33 -34.90
C LYS A 169 1.32 12.64 -35.70
N ALA A 170 1.46 12.58 -37.02
CA ALA A 170 0.49 11.92 -37.88
C ALA A 170 0.36 10.44 -37.51
N TYR A 171 1.46 9.74 -37.23
CA TYR A 171 1.40 8.35 -36.77
C TYR A 171 0.61 8.21 -35.45
N SER A 172 0.84 9.12 -34.49
CA SER A 172 0.12 9.10 -33.20
C SER A 172 -1.40 9.26 -33.34
N LEU A 173 -1.85 9.92 -34.42
CA LEU A 173 -3.26 10.11 -34.74
C LEU A 173 -3.81 8.97 -35.61
N TYR A 174 -2.97 8.43 -36.49
CA TYR A 174 -3.30 7.30 -37.36
C TYR A 174 -3.59 6.04 -36.53
N ASP A 175 -2.81 5.81 -35.47
CA ASP A 175 -2.92 4.66 -34.61
C ASP A 175 -3.11 5.05 -33.14
N PRO A 176 -4.35 5.36 -32.69
CA PRO A 176 -4.61 5.84 -31.33
C PRO A 176 -4.32 4.83 -30.21
N GLU A 177 -4.30 3.53 -30.52
CA GLU A 177 -3.96 2.50 -29.51
C GLU A 177 -2.46 2.53 -29.16
N VAL A 178 -1.61 2.82 -30.15
CA VAL A 178 -0.19 3.09 -29.92
C VAL A 178 -0.01 4.52 -29.43
N GLY A 179 -0.69 5.47 -30.06
CA GLY A 179 -0.48 6.89 -29.87
C GLY A 179 0.97 7.25 -30.15
N TYR A 180 1.63 7.86 -29.16
CA TYR A 180 3.06 8.10 -29.21
C TYR A 180 3.78 7.33 -28.10
N CYS A 181 4.73 6.49 -28.50
CA CYS A 181 5.66 5.83 -27.60
C CYS A 181 7.07 6.42 -27.76
N GLN A 182 7.72 6.68 -26.65
CA GLN A 182 9.09 7.18 -26.61
C GLN A 182 10.04 6.25 -27.37
N GLY A 183 10.89 6.83 -28.21
CA GLY A 183 11.77 6.06 -29.11
C GLY A 183 11.25 5.94 -30.54
N LEU A 184 9.95 6.14 -30.79
CA LEU A 184 9.38 6.06 -32.14
C LEU A 184 9.99 7.09 -33.11
N ALA A 185 10.41 8.25 -32.62
CA ALA A 185 11.10 9.26 -33.43
C ALA A 185 12.44 8.74 -33.98
N PHE A 186 13.17 7.90 -33.24
CA PHE A 186 14.40 7.26 -33.72
C PHE A 186 14.12 6.21 -34.81
N VAL A 187 12.90 5.66 -34.86
CA VAL A 187 12.47 4.76 -35.94
C VAL A 187 12.10 5.54 -37.20
N ALA A 188 11.44 6.68 -37.05
CA ALA A 188 11.04 7.54 -38.16
C ALA A 188 12.22 8.28 -38.80
N GLY A 189 13.22 8.68 -38.01
CA GLY A 189 14.36 9.47 -38.49
C GLY A 189 15.12 8.84 -39.67
N PRO A 190 15.56 7.57 -39.59
CA PRO A 190 16.24 6.90 -40.70
C PRO A 190 15.40 6.84 -41.98
N LEU A 191 14.07 6.71 -41.88
CA LEU A 191 13.18 6.75 -43.05
C LEU A 191 13.21 8.14 -43.68
N LEU A 192 13.00 9.18 -42.87
CA LEU A 192 12.95 10.57 -43.33
C LEU A 192 14.28 11.06 -43.94
N LEU A 193 15.41 10.50 -43.52
CA LEU A 193 16.71 10.77 -44.13
C LEU A 193 16.89 10.16 -45.53
N ASN A 194 16.07 9.19 -45.91
CA ASN A 194 16.20 8.46 -47.17
C ASN A 194 15.02 8.67 -48.13
N MET A 195 13.91 9.27 -47.69
CA MET A 195 12.73 9.51 -48.53
C MET A 195 11.94 10.75 -48.11
N PRO A 196 11.07 11.30 -48.98
CA PRO A 196 10.20 12.42 -48.64
C PRO A 196 9.28 12.13 -47.45
N GLU A 197 8.81 13.19 -46.79
CA GLU A 197 8.01 13.13 -45.56
C GLU A 197 6.77 12.21 -45.66
N GLU A 198 6.00 12.35 -46.73
CA GLU A 198 4.77 11.56 -46.96
C GLU A 198 5.08 10.06 -47.16
N GLU A 199 6.18 9.75 -47.86
CA GLU A 199 6.64 8.38 -48.07
C GLU A 199 7.22 7.78 -46.78
N ALA A 200 7.90 8.60 -45.96
CA ALA A 200 8.42 8.18 -44.67
C ALA A 200 7.30 7.80 -43.71
N PHE A 201 6.18 8.54 -43.72
CA PHE A 201 4.98 8.17 -42.99
C PHE A 201 4.39 6.84 -43.47
N ASP A 202 4.19 6.66 -44.79
CA ASP A 202 3.68 5.40 -45.34
C ASP A 202 4.60 4.21 -45.00
N ALA A 203 5.91 4.40 -45.15
CA ALA A 203 6.92 3.40 -44.80
C ALA A 203 6.91 3.08 -43.30
N LEU A 204 6.73 4.06 -42.41
CA LEU A 204 6.64 3.85 -40.97
C LEU A 204 5.40 3.01 -40.60
N VAL A 205 4.23 3.37 -41.15
CA VAL A 205 2.99 2.61 -40.91
C VAL A 205 3.16 1.15 -41.34
N ARG A 206 3.66 0.94 -42.56
CA ARG A 206 3.89 -0.41 -43.09
C ARG A 206 4.97 -1.15 -42.32
N LEU A 207 6.04 -0.48 -41.90
CA LEU A 207 7.10 -1.07 -41.10
C LEU A 207 6.51 -1.66 -39.80
N LEU A 208 5.70 -0.89 -39.09
CA LEU A 208 5.13 -1.31 -37.82
C LEU A 208 4.07 -2.40 -37.98
N GLN A 209 3.24 -2.33 -39.03
CA GLN A 209 2.18 -3.32 -39.28
C GLN A 209 2.72 -4.61 -39.91
N LYS A 210 3.39 -4.53 -41.07
CA LYS A 210 3.81 -5.70 -41.87
C LYS A 210 4.85 -6.55 -41.15
N TYR A 211 5.75 -5.95 -40.39
CA TYR A 211 6.83 -6.64 -39.70
C TYR A 211 6.53 -6.92 -38.23
N GLU A 212 5.26 -6.77 -37.82
CA GLU A 212 4.78 -7.08 -36.47
C GLU A 212 5.61 -6.38 -35.37
N ILE A 213 5.87 -5.07 -35.55
CA ILE A 213 6.65 -4.25 -34.60
C ILE A 213 5.71 -3.36 -33.78
N ARG A 214 4.52 -3.01 -34.30
CA ARG A 214 3.51 -2.15 -33.66
C ARG A 214 3.33 -2.40 -32.17
N GLY A 215 3.17 -3.67 -31.75
CA GLY A 215 2.94 -4.02 -30.35
C GLY A 215 4.09 -3.69 -29.39
N GLN A 216 5.28 -3.35 -29.91
CA GLN A 216 6.42 -2.90 -29.09
C GLN A 216 6.20 -1.48 -28.57
N PHE A 217 5.30 -0.73 -29.20
CA PHE A 217 5.01 0.67 -28.89
C PHE A 217 3.64 0.88 -28.23
N THR A 218 2.85 -0.18 -28.02
CA THR A 218 1.60 -0.03 -27.26
C THR A 218 1.91 0.33 -25.79
N PRO A 219 1.01 1.00 -25.06
CA PRO A 219 1.28 1.47 -23.70
C PRO A 219 1.72 0.37 -22.72
N GLN A 220 1.25 -0.86 -22.92
CA GLN A 220 1.62 -2.01 -22.08
C GLN A 220 2.98 -2.63 -22.44
N LEU A 221 3.54 -2.27 -23.59
CA LEU A 221 4.81 -2.81 -24.12
C LEU A 221 4.83 -4.35 -24.20
N ASP A 222 3.67 -4.99 -24.32
CA ASP A 222 3.51 -6.45 -24.23
C ASP A 222 4.42 -7.19 -25.21
N LEU A 223 4.52 -6.68 -26.45
CA LEU A 223 5.37 -7.29 -27.46
C LEU A 223 6.84 -7.06 -27.16
N LEU A 224 7.23 -5.88 -26.64
CA LEU A 224 8.61 -5.63 -26.25
C LEU A 224 9.05 -6.62 -25.16
N ILE A 225 8.22 -6.80 -24.13
CA ILE A 225 8.49 -7.75 -23.04
C ILE A 225 8.62 -9.18 -23.60
N LEU A 226 7.73 -9.57 -24.51
CA LEU A 226 7.83 -10.86 -25.21
C LEU A 226 9.12 -10.97 -26.04
N ARG A 227 9.55 -9.92 -26.75
CA ARG A 227 10.80 -9.92 -27.53
C ARG A 227 12.01 -10.05 -26.61
N LEU A 228 12.03 -9.37 -25.46
CA LEU A 228 13.10 -9.51 -24.46
C LEU A 228 13.16 -10.94 -23.89
N TYR A 229 12.02 -11.53 -23.57
CA TYR A 229 11.94 -12.94 -23.14
C TYR A 229 12.46 -13.91 -24.23
N GLN A 230 12.07 -13.67 -25.48
CA GLN A 230 12.57 -14.43 -26.61
C GLN A 230 14.09 -14.27 -26.77
N PHE A 231 14.60 -13.05 -26.57
CA PHE A 231 16.02 -12.76 -26.64
C PHE A 231 16.80 -13.50 -25.54
N ASP A 232 16.30 -13.51 -24.29
CA ASP A 232 16.90 -14.27 -23.19
C ASP A 232 16.92 -15.79 -23.47
N GLY A 233 15.83 -16.32 -24.01
CA GLY A 233 15.76 -17.72 -24.42
C GLY A 233 16.74 -18.08 -25.54
N LEU A 234 16.96 -17.16 -26.48
CA LEU A 234 17.99 -17.33 -27.52
C LEU A 234 19.40 -17.15 -26.95
N LEU A 235 19.61 -16.22 -26.03
CA LEU A 235 20.89 -16.02 -25.35
C LEU A 235 21.30 -17.30 -24.63
N GLN A 236 20.36 -17.97 -23.98
CA GLN A 236 20.57 -19.27 -23.36
C GLN A 236 20.96 -20.36 -24.37
N ASP A 237 20.34 -20.36 -25.56
CA ASP A 237 20.60 -21.37 -26.60
C ASP A 237 21.98 -21.16 -27.27
N TYR A 238 22.35 -19.90 -27.58
CA TYR A 238 23.53 -19.58 -28.40
C TYR A 238 24.76 -19.19 -27.57
N LEU A 239 24.57 -18.50 -26.43
CA LEU A 239 25.65 -17.96 -25.60
C LEU A 239 25.43 -18.35 -24.12
N PRO A 240 25.40 -19.66 -23.79
CA PRO A 240 25.03 -20.14 -22.46
C PRO A 240 25.98 -19.67 -21.34
N HIS A 241 27.23 -19.36 -21.66
CA HIS A 241 28.19 -18.80 -20.71
C HIS A 241 27.84 -17.37 -20.31
N ILE A 242 27.49 -16.52 -21.28
CA ILE A 242 27.04 -15.15 -21.04
C ILE A 242 25.71 -15.18 -20.27
N TYR A 243 24.76 -16.01 -20.70
CA TYR A 243 23.47 -16.16 -20.02
C TYR A 243 23.64 -16.52 -18.53
N ARG A 244 24.53 -17.48 -18.22
CA ARG A 244 24.81 -17.85 -16.82
C ARG A 244 25.43 -16.68 -16.05
N HIS A 245 26.41 -16.00 -16.62
CA HIS A 245 27.05 -14.84 -15.99
C HIS A 245 26.04 -13.72 -15.71
N PHE A 246 25.16 -13.41 -16.66
CA PHE A 246 24.09 -12.43 -16.48
C PHE A 246 23.18 -12.80 -15.30
N ASN A 247 22.76 -14.07 -15.20
CA ASN A 247 21.95 -14.54 -14.08
C ASN A 247 22.71 -14.47 -12.73
N GLU A 248 24.01 -14.79 -12.71
CA GLU A 248 24.85 -14.70 -11.51
C GLU A 248 25.05 -13.24 -11.05
N GLN A 249 25.20 -12.32 -12.00
CA GLN A 249 25.32 -10.88 -11.74
C GLN A 249 23.96 -10.21 -11.51
N GLY A 250 22.83 -10.87 -11.79
CA GLY A 250 21.49 -10.26 -11.70
C GLY A 250 21.15 -9.29 -12.83
N ILE A 251 21.82 -9.40 -13.98
CA ILE A 251 21.57 -8.61 -15.18
C ILE A 251 20.34 -9.15 -15.90
N ARG A 252 19.38 -8.27 -16.19
CA ARG A 252 18.16 -8.58 -16.95
C ARG A 252 18.21 -7.91 -18.32
N SER A 253 17.67 -8.56 -19.35
CA SER A 253 17.63 -8.04 -20.73
C SER A 253 16.99 -6.66 -20.85
N ASN A 254 15.96 -6.38 -20.06
CA ASN A 254 15.30 -5.07 -20.05
C ASN A 254 16.23 -3.91 -19.66
N MET A 255 17.35 -4.18 -18.98
CA MET A 255 18.31 -3.16 -18.53
C MET A 255 19.19 -2.60 -19.66
N TYR A 256 19.37 -3.36 -20.76
CA TYR A 256 20.27 -2.97 -21.86
C TYR A 256 19.63 -3.12 -23.25
N ALA A 257 18.79 -4.14 -23.47
CA ALA A 257 18.26 -4.47 -24.79
C ALA A 257 16.94 -3.78 -25.14
N SER A 258 16.21 -3.18 -24.17
CA SER A 258 14.93 -2.51 -24.43
C SER A 258 15.05 -1.45 -25.52
N GLN A 259 16.13 -0.66 -25.49
CA GLN A 259 16.39 0.39 -26.48
C GLN A 259 16.74 -0.18 -27.85
N TRP A 260 17.39 -1.34 -27.92
CA TRP A 260 17.73 -1.98 -29.20
C TRP A 260 16.48 -2.33 -30.00
N PHE A 261 15.46 -2.89 -29.34
CA PHE A 261 14.19 -3.22 -29.98
C PHE A 261 13.33 -1.98 -30.22
N LEU A 262 13.14 -1.11 -29.22
CA LEU A 262 12.28 0.08 -29.36
C LEU A 262 12.78 1.08 -30.42
N THR A 263 14.09 1.21 -30.60
CA THR A 263 14.67 2.17 -31.56
C THR A 263 15.22 1.49 -32.80
N LEU A 264 15.07 0.16 -32.93
CA LEU A 264 15.68 -0.64 -34.00
C LEU A 264 17.20 -0.35 -34.13
N PHE A 265 17.87 -0.26 -32.97
CA PHE A 265 19.27 0.16 -32.76
C PHE A 265 19.61 1.61 -33.10
N ALA A 266 18.66 2.42 -33.58
CA ALA A 266 18.94 3.76 -34.09
C ALA A 266 19.28 4.81 -33.03
N TYR A 267 19.21 4.48 -31.74
CA TYR A 267 19.52 5.41 -30.66
C TYR A 267 21.02 5.72 -30.52
N LYS A 268 21.86 4.68 -30.43
CA LYS A 268 23.31 4.79 -30.15
C LYS A 268 24.19 4.39 -31.33
N PHE A 269 23.64 3.68 -32.32
CA PHE A 269 24.44 3.16 -33.42
C PHE A 269 24.62 4.24 -34.51
N PRO A 270 25.79 4.30 -35.16
CA PRO A 270 26.00 5.16 -36.31
C PRO A 270 24.98 4.89 -37.42
N LEU A 271 24.51 5.94 -38.09
CA LEU A 271 23.45 5.86 -39.11
C LEU A 271 23.77 4.88 -40.24
N GLU A 272 25.04 4.76 -40.63
CA GLU A 272 25.46 3.80 -41.65
C GLU A 272 25.12 2.36 -41.25
N ILE A 273 25.30 2.00 -39.98
CA ILE A 273 24.90 0.69 -39.45
C ILE A 273 23.38 0.59 -39.45
N VAL A 274 22.69 1.61 -38.94
CA VAL A 274 21.23 1.66 -38.84
C VAL A 274 20.58 1.44 -40.21
N TYR A 275 21.09 2.06 -41.27
CA TYR A 275 20.58 1.84 -42.62
C TYR A 275 20.74 0.40 -43.07
N ARG A 276 21.88 -0.24 -42.77
CA ARG A 276 22.10 -1.65 -43.12
C ARG A 276 21.22 -2.60 -42.27
N ILE A 277 20.90 -2.21 -41.03
CA ILE A 277 19.89 -2.89 -40.20
C ILE A 277 18.50 -2.78 -40.85
N TYR A 278 18.13 -1.59 -41.32
CA TYR A 278 16.85 -1.36 -42.02
C TYR A 278 16.77 -2.14 -43.33
N ASP A 279 17.83 -2.15 -44.13
CA ASP A 279 17.94 -2.96 -45.34
C ASP A 279 17.59 -4.43 -45.04
N THR A 280 18.22 -4.99 -44.00
CA THR A 280 18.02 -6.39 -43.58
C THR A 280 16.64 -6.61 -42.96
N LEU A 281 16.13 -5.64 -42.20
CA LEU A 281 14.80 -5.68 -41.59
C LEU A 281 13.71 -5.72 -42.65
N PHE A 282 13.80 -4.89 -43.70
CA PHE A 282 12.85 -4.92 -44.81
C PHE A 282 12.97 -6.18 -45.67
N ALA A 283 14.16 -6.78 -45.77
CA ALA A 283 14.37 -7.99 -46.56
C ALA A 283 13.97 -9.29 -45.84
N GLU A 284 14.27 -9.42 -44.55
CA GLU A 284 14.16 -10.67 -43.78
C GLU A 284 13.22 -10.59 -42.57
N GLY A 285 12.81 -9.38 -42.19
CA GLY A 285 11.94 -9.11 -41.06
C GLY A 285 12.64 -9.01 -39.70
N ILE A 286 11.83 -8.88 -38.64
CA ILE A 286 12.26 -8.49 -37.29
C ILE A 286 13.28 -9.45 -36.64
N HIS A 287 13.41 -10.66 -37.17
CA HIS A 287 14.39 -11.65 -36.72
C HIS A 287 15.85 -11.18 -36.86
N CYS A 288 16.13 -10.20 -37.73
CA CYS A 288 17.46 -9.59 -37.83
C CYS A 288 17.91 -8.95 -36.51
N LEU A 289 17.01 -8.31 -35.76
CA LEU A 289 17.37 -7.60 -34.52
C LEU A 289 17.90 -8.56 -33.45
N PHE A 290 17.26 -9.74 -33.32
CA PHE A 290 17.74 -10.79 -32.43
C PHE A 290 19.14 -11.27 -32.80
N ARG A 291 19.39 -11.48 -34.11
CA ARG A 291 20.70 -11.92 -34.61
C ARG A 291 21.78 -10.88 -34.35
N ILE A 292 21.48 -9.60 -34.57
CA ILE A 292 22.40 -8.49 -34.30
C ILE A 292 22.74 -8.42 -32.82
N GLY A 293 21.73 -8.46 -31.94
CA GLY A 293 21.95 -8.47 -30.49
C GLY A 293 22.80 -9.66 -30.03
N LEU A 294 22.57 -10.85 -30.58
CA LEU A 294 23.38 -12.04 -30.27
C LEU A 294 24.81 -11.91 -30.80
N ALA A 295 25.01 -11.37 -32.00
CA ALA A 295 26.34 -11.16 -32.58
C ALA A 295 27.17 -10.18 -31.74
N LEU A 296 26.58 -9.05 -31.33
CA LEU A 296 27.22 -8.07 -30.44
C LEU A 296 27.70 -8.72 -29.14
N LEU A 297 26.85 -9.53 -28.50
CA LEU A 297 27.21 -10.23 -27.27
C LEU A 297 28.25 -11.33 -27.51
N ALA A 298 28.13 -12.09 -28.60
CA ALA A 298 29.07 -13.16 -28.95
C ALA A 298 30.49 -12.61 -29.15
N LYS A 299 30.61 -11.50 -29.88
CA LYS A 299 31.88 -10.84 -30.16
C LYS A 299 32.54 -10.29 -28.89
N ASN A 300 31.73 -9.81 -27.95
CA ASN A 300 32.17 -9.25 -26.68
C ASN A 300 32.28 -10.26 -25.54
N GLN A 301 32.15 -11.57 -25.79
CA GLN A 301 32.05 -12.58 -24.75
C GLN A 301 33.19 -12.52 -23.72
N VAL A 302 34.43 -12.32 -24.15
CA VAL A 302 35.60 -12.29 -23.25
C VAL A 302 35.50 -11.11 -22.27
N ASN A 303 35.15 -9.92 -22.77
CA ASN A 303 35.00 -8.72 -21.94
C ASN A 303 33.84 -8.90 -20.97
N ILE A 304 32.67 -9.31 -21.47
CA ILE A 304 31.46 -9.50 -20.67
C ILE A 304 31.67 -10.43 -19.48
N LEU A 305 32.35 -11.56 -19.68
CA LEU A 305 32.59 -12.56 -18.62
C LEU A 305 33.58 -12.08 -17.55
N SER A 306 34.30 -10.98 -17.80
CA SER A 306 35.27 -10.41 -16.85
C SER A 306 34.70 -9.30 -15.97
N LEU A 307 33.53 -8.76 -16.32
CA LEU A 307 32.91 -7.61 -15.65
C LEU A 307 31.93 -8.05 -14.56
N ASP A 308 31.82 -7.25 -13.50
CA ASP A 308 30.79 -7.35 -12.46
C ASP A 308 29.55 -6.51 -12.81
N PHE A 309 28.50 -6.59 -11.99
CA PHE A 309 27.20 -5.95 -12.27
C PHE A 309 27.30 -4.49 -12.73
N ASP A 310 27.97 -3.62 -11.97
CA ASP A 310 27.99 -2.17 -12.25
C ASP A 310 28.68 -1.86 -13.59
N HIS A 311 29.89 -2.39 -13.80
CA HIS A 311 30.64 -2.15 -15.04
C HIS A 311 29.99 -2.85 -16.24
N LEU A 312 29.37 -4.01 -16.03
CA LEU A 312 28.71 -4.76 -17.08
C LEU A 312 27.48 -4.02 -17.62
N VAL A 313 26.67 -3.39 -16.77
CA VAL A 313 25.51 -2.60 -17.24
C VAL A 313 25.96 -1.43 -18.11
N THR A 314 27.00 -0.70 -17.70
CA THR A 314 27.56 0.40 -18.48
C THR A 314 28.12 -0.09 -19.81
N PHE A 315 28.95 -1.15 -19.77
CA PHE A 315 29.54 -1.74 -20.96
C PHE A 315 28.49 -2.19 -22.00
N LEU A 316 27.41 -2.82 -21.53
CA LEU A 316 26.31 -3.27 -22.40
C LEU A 316 25.52 -2.13 -23.04
N LYS A 317 25.56 -0.93 -22.46
CA LYS A 317 24.86 0.25 -22.99
C LYS A 317 25.72 1.06 -23.96
N ASP A 318 26.99 1.22 -23.64
CA ASP A 318 27.81 2.25 -24.27
C ASP A 318 28.94 1.69 -25.14
N ASP A 319 29.53 0.54 -24.79
CA ASP A 319 30.82 0.10 -25.37
C ASP A 319 30.71 -1.14 -26.28
N LEU A 320 29.51 -1.73 -26.45
CA LEU A 320 29.35 -2.99 -27.20
C LEU A 320 29.78 -2.90 -28.66
N LEU A 321 29.64 -1.72 -29.26
CA LEU A 321 29.90 -1.50 -30.68
C LEU A 321 31.39 -1.30 -30.98
N ASP A 322 32.19 -0.88 -30.00
CA ASP A 322 33.61 -0.52 -30.17
C ASP A 322 34.45 -1.66 -30.78
N VAL A 323 34.04 -2.92 -30.58
CA VAL A 323 34.73 -4.08 -31.17
C VAL A 323 34.60 -4.13 -32.71
N TYR A 324 33.67 -3.37 -33.29
CA TYR A 324 33.46 -3.26 -34.73
C TYR A 324 33.96 -1.93 -35.32
N ASP A 325 34.74 -1.15 -34.58
CA ASP A 325 35.34 0.09 -35.08
C ASP A 325 36.12 -0.17 -36.38
N GLY A 326 35.72 0.54 -37.45
CA GLY A 326 36.30 0.42 -38.79
C GLY A 326 35.86 -0.81 -39.62
N HIS A 327 35.07 -1.73 -39.04
CA HIS A 327 34.64 -2.98 -39.69
C HIS A 327 33.16 -3.30 -39.44
N VAL A 328 32.30 -2.28 -39.54
CA VAL A 328 30.85 -2.36 -39.31
C VAL A 328 30.15 -3.43 -40.16
N THR A 329 30.63 -3.68 -41.39
CA THR A 329 30.06 -4.69 -42.29
C THR A 329 30.17 -6.12 -41.72
N ASP A 330 31.16 -6.37 -40.86
CA ASP A 330 31.34 -7.66 -40.20
C ASP A 330 30.22 -7.97 -39.21
N LEU A 331 29.64 -6.96 -38.54
CA LEU A 331 28.54 -7.16 -37.60
C LEU A 331 27.35 -7.85 -38.27
N LEU A 332 26.92 -7.36 -39.43
CA LEU A 332 25.78 -7.94 -40.13
C LEU A 332 26.11 -9.29 -40.75
N HIS A 333 27.33 -9.46 -41.26
CA HIS A 333 27.78 -10.74 -41.76
C HIS A 333 27.79 -11.81 -40.66
N GLU A 334 28.32 -11.49 -39.48
CA GLU A 334 28.31 -12.36 -38.29
C GLU A 334 26.88 -12.63 -37.80
N ALA A 335 26.03 -11.60 -37.73
CA ALA A 335 24.63 -11.75 -37.37
C ALA A 335 23.89 -12.73 -38.30
N CYS A 336 24.12 -12.65 -39.61
CA CYS A 336 23.47 -13.53 -40.58
C CYS A 336 23.92 -15.00 -40.50
N GLN A 337 25.06 -15.30 -39.88
CA GLN A 337 25.46 -16.68 -39.60
C GLN A 337 24.62 -17.34 -38.50
N ILE A 338 23.99 -16.54 -37.63
CA ILE A 338 23.15 -17.02 -36.53
C ILE A 338 21.78 -17.43 -37.08
N LYS A 339 21.47 -18.72 -37.03
CA LYS A 339 20.24 -19.28 -37.63
C LYS A 339 19.11 -19.47 -36.62
N ILE A 340 18.29 -18.44 -36.45
CA ILE A 340 17.13 -18.53 -35.55
C ILE A 340 15.96 -19.27 -36.21
N ALA A 341 15.60 -20.43 -35.66
CA ALA A 341 14.44 -21.19 -36.14
C ALA A 341 13.13 -20.52 -35.69
N LYS A 342 12.21 -20.24 -36.62
CA LYS A 342 10.88 -19.67 -36.32
C LYS A 342 10.12 -20.46 -35.25
N LYS A 343 10.16 -21.80 -35.31
CA LYS A 343 9.56 -22.70 -34.31
C LYS A 343 10.08 -22.47 -32.89
N ARG A 344 11.35 -22.06 -32.73
CA ARG A 344 11.93 -21.77 -31.41
C ARG A 344 11.33 -20.50 -30.81
N LEU A 345 11.20 -19.44 -31.61
CA LEU A 345 10.54 -18.20 -31.18
C LEU A 345 9.06 -18.42 -30.84
N GLU A 346 8.35 -19.22 -31.64
CA GLU A 346 6.97 -19.61 -31.35
C GLU A 346 6.85 -20.41 -30.05
N LYS A 347 7.81 -21.30 -29.77
CA LYS A 347 7.87 -22.02 -28.50
C LYS A 347 8.09 -21.06 -27.33
N LEU A 348 9.08 -20.16 -27.43
CA LEU A 348 9.35 -19.14 -26.41
C LEU A 348 8.14 -18.24 -26.16
N ALA A 349 7.38 -17.89 -27.21
CA ALA A 349 6.15 -17.11 -27.05
C ALA A 349 5.06 -17.88 -26.29
N LYS A 350 4.92 -19.19 -26.55
CA LYS A 350 3.99 -20.04 -25.78
C LYS A 350 4.43 -20.18 -24.32
N ASP A 351 5.73 -20.38 -24.09
CA ASP A 351 6.31 -20.50 -22.76
C ASP A 351 6.07 -19.19 -21.96
N PHE A 352 6.32 -18.03 -22.58
CA PHE A 352 6.02 -16.71 -22.02
C PHE A 352 4.55 -16.53 -21.67
N SER A 353 3.62 -16.90 -22.57
CA SER A 353 2.19 -16.79 -22.31
C SER A 353 1.75 -17.64 -21.11
N ILE A 354 2.28 -18.87 -20.99
CA ILE A 354 2.01 -19.75 -19.85
C ILE A 354 2.55 -19.14 -18.56
N GLU A 355 3.76 -18.57 -18.62
CA GLU A 355 4.41 -17.95 -17.47
C GLU A 355 3.70 -16.68 -17.01
N SER A 356 3.27 -15.82 -17.96
CA SER A 356 2.48 -14.64 -17.67
C SER A 356 1.16 -14.98 -16.99
N ILE A 357 0.42 -15.97 -17.51
CA ILE A 357 -0.85 -16.42 -16.91
C ILE A 357 -0.60 -16.95 -15.49
N LYS A 358 0.50 -17.67 -15.25
CA LYS A 358 0.84 -18.14 -13.90
C LYS A 358 1.15 -16.96 -12.97
N ALA A 359 1.96 -16.01 -13.41
CA ALA A 359 2.33 -14.83 -12.64
C ALA A 359 1.08 -13.99 -12.29
N ASP A 360 0.15 -13.79 -13.22
CA ASP A 360 -1.10 -13.06 -12.98
C ASP A 360 -1.98 -13.76 -11.95
N ASN A 361 -2.09 -15.09 -12.03
CA ASN A 361 -2.82 -15.89 -11.05
C ASN A 361 -2.18 -15.79 -9.65
N GLU A 362 -0.85 -15.88 -9.57
CA GLU A 362 -0.12 -15.73 -8.31
C GLU A 362 -0.28 -14.32 -7.73
N ALA A 363 -0.20 -13.27 -8.55
CA ALA A 363 -0.43 -11.89 -8.14
C ALA A 363 -1.86 -11.67 -7.61
N CYS A 364 -2.87 -12.26 -8.27
CA CYS A 364 -4.26 -12.22 -7.81
C CYS A 364 -4.45 -12.91 -6.45
N LEU A 365 -3.83 -14.09 -6.27
CA LEU A 365 -3.83 -14.80 -4.99
C LEU A 365 -3.14 -13.99 -3.89
N ILE A 366 -1.98 -13.39 -4.17
CA ILE A 366 -1.28 -12.52 -3.23
C ILE A 366 -2.13 -11.31 -2.85
N ALA A 367 -2.81 -10.67 -3.80
CA ALA A 367 -3.71 -9.55 -3.53
C ALA A 367 -4.89 -9.97 -2.64
N SER A 368 -5.48 -11.15 -2.89
CA SER A 368 -6.53 -11.73 -2.06
C SER A 368 -6.05 -11.99 -0.63
N PHE A 369 -4.88 -12.62 -0.46
CA PHE A 369 -4.30 -12.87 0.86
C PHE A 369 -3.94 -11.58 1.60
N LYS A 370 -3.41 -10.56 0.90
CA LYS A 370 -3.17 -9.22 1.49
C LYS A 370 -4.47 -8.60 2.00
N LYS A 371 -5.58 -8.73 1.26
CA LYS A 371 -6.90 -8.24 1.68
C LYS A 371 -7.43 -8.99 2.90
N GLN A 372 -7.32 -10.32 2.93
CA GLN A 372 -7.71 -11.13 4.09
C GLN A 372 -6.89 -10.80 5.33
N ASN A 373 -5.56 -10.68 5.19
CA ASN A 373 -4.68 -10.29 6.29
C ASN A 373 -5.05 -8.91 6.86
N LYS A 374 -5.40 -7.95 6.00
CA LYS A 374 -5.89 -6.64 6.43
C LYS A 374 -7.21 -6.73 7.21
N GLN A 375 -8.14 -7.59 6.78
CA GLN A 375 -9.41 -7.82 7.48
C GLN A 375 -9.19 -8.50 8.84
N LEU A 376 -8.31 -9.49 8.90
CA LEU A 376 -7.95 -10.18 10.15
C LEU A 376 -7.27 -9.23 11.14
N ASP A 377 -6.37 -8.36 10.67
CA ASP A 377 -5.74 -7.34 11.52
C ASP A 377 -6.76 -6.36 12.11
N GLN A 378 -7.74 -5.93 11.30
CA GLN A 378 -8.85 -5.10 11.78
C GLN A 378 -9.70 -5.83 12.82
N HIS A 379 -10.06 -7.09 12.55
CA HIS A 379 -10.85 -7.88 13.49
C HIS A 379 -10.11 -8.14 14.81
N TYR A 380 -8.81 -8.43 14.73
CA TYR A 380 -7.94 -8.58 15.89
C TYR A 380 -7.91 -7.30 16.73
N LYS A 381 -7.76 -6.12 16.11
CA LYS A 381 -7.81 -4.83 16.81
C LYS A 381 -9.16 -4.62 17.52
N THR A 382 -10.27 -4.88 16.84
CA THR A 382 -11.60 -4.76 17.45
C THR A 382 -11.76 -5.71 18.65
N LEU A 383 -11.37 -6.98 18.50
CA LEU A 383 -11.41 -7.96 19.60
C LEU A 383 -10.50 -7.56 20.75
N PHE A 384 -9.32 -7.02 20.46
CA PHE A 384 -8.39 -6.52 21.46
C PHE A 384 -8.99 -5.37 22.27
N ASP A 385 -9.60 -4.39 21.59
CA ASP A 385 -10.26 -3.25 22.25
C ASP A 385 -11.46 -3.71 23.11
N GLN A 386 -12.24 -4.66 22.61
CA GLN A 386 -13.34 -5.29 23.35
C GLN A 386 -12.83 -6.02 24.60
N HIS A 387 -11.77 -6.82 24.46
CA HIS A 387 -11.18 -7.54 25.58
C HIS A 387 -10.64 -6.57 26.65
N GLN A 388 -10.00 -5.48 26.22
CA GLN A 388 -9.50 -4.45 27.13
C GLN A 388 -10.66 -3.72 27.85
N SER A 389 -11.78 -3.46 27.17
CA SER A 389 -12.97 -2.88 27.80
C SER A 389 -13.56 -3.81 28.87
N VAL A 390 -13.74 -5.09 28.52
CA VAL A 390 -14.28 -6.10 29.43
C VAL A 390 -13.35 -6.30 30.64
N GLN A 391 -12.03 -6.28 30.45
CA GLN A 391 -11.09 -6.30 31.58
C GLN A 391 -11.25 -5.09 32.51
N ARG A 392 -11.46 -3.89 31.97
CA ARG A 392 -11.72 -2.69 32.78
C ARG A 392 -13.02 -2.81 33.57
N GLU A 393 -14.08 -3.29 32.94
CA GLU A 393 -15.37 -3.54 33.59
C GLU A 393 -15.25 -4.59 34.71
N HIS A 394 -14.57 -5.71 34.46
CA HIS A 394 -14.32 -6.72 35.49
C HIS A 394 -13.52 -6.18 36.69
N ALA A 395 -12.50 -5.34 36.44
CA ALA A 395 -11.73 -4.71 37.51
C ALA A 395 -12.60 -3.78 38.36
N GLN A 396 -13.49 -3.00 37.71
CA GLN A 396 -14.43 -2.14 38.42
C GLN A 396 -15.42 -2.94 39.27
N VAL A 397 -16.02 -4.01 38.71
CA VAL A 397 -16.94 -4.87 39.46
C VAL A 397 -16.25 -5.55 40.63
N ALA A 398 -14.98 -5.96 40.49
CA ALA A 398 -14.21 -6.54 41.58
C ALA A 398 -13.99 -5.53 42.73
N GLU A 399 -13.67 -4.27 42.41
CA GLU A 399 -13.53 -3.20 43.40
C GLU A 399 -14.85 -2.95 44.14
N GLU A 400 -15.96 -2.85 43.39
CA GLU A 400 -17.32 -2.67 43.96
C GLU A 400 -17.70 -3.85 44.88
N LEU A 401 -17.39 -5.08 44.47
CA LEU A 401 -17.62 -6.28 45.28
C LEU A 401 -16.84 -6.22 46.60
N ASP A 402 -15.59 -5.77 46.57
CA ASP A 402 -14.75 -5.63 47.77
C ASP A 402 -15.28 -4.55 48.72
N VAL A 403 -15.77 -3.43 48.18
CA VAL A 403 -16.47 -2.41 48.97
C VAL A 403 -17.72 -3.01 49.63
N LYS A 404 -18.56 -3.72 48.86
CA LYS A 404 -19.78 -4.35 49.38
C LYS A 404 -19.50 -5.43 50.41
N LYS A 405 -18.44 -6.22 50.26
CA LYS A 405 -18.00 -7.18 51.28
C LYS A 405 -17.62 -6.49 52.59
N LYS A 406 -16.87 -5.40 52.53
CA LYS A 406 -16.50 -4.60 53.73
C LYS A 406 -17.75 -4.04 54.42
N GLU A 407 -18.69 -3.49 53.65
CA GLU A 407 -19.98 -3.02 54.18
C GLU A 407 -20.77 -4.16 54.84
N TRP A 408 -20.83 -5.33 54.20
CA TRP A 408 -21.54 -6.50 54.73
C TRP A 408 -20.94 -6.98 56.05
N VAL A 409 -19.60 -7.07 56.15
CA VAL A 409 -18.91 -7.41 57.40
C VAL A 409 -19.28 -6.42 58.50
N ARG A 410 -19.23 -5.11 58.20
CA ARG A 410 -19.61 -4.07 59.17
C ARG A 410 -21.05 -4.24 59.67
N VAL A 411 -22.00 -4.48 58.76
CA VAL A 411 -23.42 -4.68 59.11
C VAL A 411 -23.63 -6.00 59.86
N SER A 412 -22.85 -7.04 59.57
CA SER A 412 -22.87 -8.31 60.30
C SER A 412 -22.40 -8.12 61.75
N ASP A 413 -21.26 -7.44 61.94
CA ASP A 413 -20.72 -7.13 63.27
C ASP A 413 -21.72 -6.30 64.10
N GLU A 414 -22.38 -5.33 63.47
CA GLU A 414 -23.41 -4.52 64.09
C GLU A 414 -24.66 -5.34 64.46
N ASN A 415 -25.11 -6.25 63.58
CA ASN A 415 -26.19 -7.18 63.87
C ASN A 415 -25.85 -8.12 65.03
N ASP A 416 -24.63 -8.64 65.07
CA ASP A 416 -24.18 -9.52 66.15
C ASP A 416 -24.09 -8.76 67.48
N ALA A 417 -23.63 -7.51 67.48
CA ALA A 417 -23.66 -6.63 68.65
C ALA A 417 -25.10 -6.37 69.14
N LEU A 418 -26.04 -6.06 68.23
CA LEU A 418 -27.45 -5.88 68.56
C LEU A 418 -28.08 -7.17 69.10
N ARG A 419 -27.73 -8.34 68.54
CA ARG A 419 -28.16 -9.65 69.05
C ARG A 419 -27.62 -9.92 70.45
N HIS A 420 -26.35 -9.60 70.71
CA HIS A 420 -25.77 -9.69 72.05
C HIS A 420 -26.52 -8.79 73.04
N GLN A 421 -26.76 -7.52 72.69
CA GLN A 421 -27.54 -6.60 73.52
C GLN A 421 -28.98 -7.10 73.76
N ALA A 422 -29.65 -7.62 72.73
CA ALA A 422 -30.99 -8.18 72.88
C ALA A 422 -31.01 -9.41 73.79
N ASN A 423 -29.97 -10.25 73.74
CA ASN A 423 -29.81 -11.40 74.63
C ASN A 423 -29.50 -10.98 76.07
N ASP A 424 -28.67 -9.96 76.28
CA ASP A 424 -28.38 -9.41 77.60
C ASP A 424 -29.60 -8.74 78.22
N LEU A 425 -30.36 -7.98 77.43
CA LEU A 425 -31.65 -7.42 77.86
C LEU A 425 -32.66 -8.53 78.19
N ARG A 426 -32.73 -9.61 77.39
CA ARG A 426 -33.56 -10.78 77.71
C ARG A 426 -33.13 -11.46 79.01
N ARG A 427 -31.81 -11.59 79.26
CA ARG A 427 -31.29 -12.11 80.53
C ARG A 427 -31.67 -11.20 81.69
N LEU A 428 -31.45 -9.89 81.57
CA LEU A 428 -31.83 -8.90 82.58
C LEU A 428 -33.32 -9.00 82.92
N ILE A 429 -34.19 -9.06 81.92
CA ILE A 429 -35.64 -9.28 82.09
C ILE A 429 -35.95 -10.61 82.79
N GLN A 430 -35.20 -11.68 82.53
CA GLN A 430 -35.35 -12.96 83.24
C GLN A 430 -34.79 -12.96 84.66
N THR A 431 -33.82 -12.10 84.99
CA THR A 431 -33.31 -11.90 86.37
C THR A 431 -34.15 -10.93 87.21
N ILE A 432 -34.93 -10.04 86.59
CA ILE A 432 -35.83 -9.11 87.30
C ILE A 432 -36.82 -9.86 88.22
N PRO A 433 -37.40 -11.02 87.85
CA PRO A 433 -38.15 -11.86 88.79
C PRO A 433 -37.31 -12.42 89.96
N GLY A 434 -36.02 -12.72 89.75
CA GLY A 434 -35.15 -13.33 90.76
C GLY A 434 -34.58 -12.36 91.79
N THR A 435 -34.49 -11.05 91.48
CA THR A 435 -34.13 -10.02 92.45
C THR A 435 -35.33 -9.45 93.20
N MET A 436 -36.55 -9.85 92.84
CA MET A 436 -37.78 -9.52 93.56
C MET A 436 -38.31 -10.67 94.42
N GLU A 437 -37.48 -11.69 94.71
CA GLU A 437 -37.74 -12.64 95.79
C GLU A 437 -37.23 -12.10 97.14
N SER A 438 -37.84 -11.02 97.60
CA SER A 438 -38.10 -10.82 99.04
C SER A 438 -39.57 -10.42 99.19
N GLN A 439 -40.47 -11.33 98.78
CA GLN A 439 -41.91 -11.21 98.98
C GLN A 439 -42.31 -11.18 100.47
N SER A 440 -41.36 -11.39 101.39
CA SER A 440 -41.55 -11.20 102.83
C SER A 440 -41.74 -9.73 103.20
N ASP A 441 -40.92 -8.83 102.66
CA ASP A 441 -40.87 -7.45 103.13
C ASP A 441 -42.07 -6.62 102.65
N LEU A 442 -42.61 -6.94 101.47
CA LEU A 442 -43.78 -6.25 100.92
C LEU A 442 -45.06 -6.58 101.71
N GLN A 443 -45.17 -7.79 102.25
CA GLN A 443 -46.33 -8.22 103.04
C GLN A 443 -46.30 -7.59 104.45
N THR A 444 -45.11 -7.49 105.05
CA THR A 444 -44.91 -6.76 106.32
C THR A 444 -45.15 -5.26 106.18
N LEU A 445 -44.73 -4.65 105.06
CA LEU A 445 -45.01 -3.23 104.76
C LEU A 445 -46.49 -2.96 104.46
N CYS A 446 -47.22 -3.95 103.92
CA CYS A 446 -48.65 -3.82 103.69
C CYS A 446 -49.44 -3.89 105.02
N GLU A 447 -49.07 -4.81 105.92
CA GLU A 447 -49.64 -4.88 107.28
C GLU A 447 -49.33 -3.62 108.10
N GLN A 448 -48.09 -3.11 108.03
CA GLN A 448 -47.72 -1.87 108.70
C GLN A 448 -48.44 -0.64 108.15
N ASN A 449 -48.64 -0.55 106.82
CA ASN A 449 -49.45 0.52 106.23
C ASN A 449 -50.92 0.40 106.62
N GLN A 450 -51.45 -0.81 106.76
CA GLN A 450 -52.83 -1.02 107.18
C GLN A 450 -53.04 -0.57 108.64
N VAL A 451 -52.12 -0.92 109.54
CA VAL A 451 -52.12 -0.46 110.95
C VAL A 451 -51.95 1.07 111.03
N LEU A 452 -51.06 1.65 110.22
CA LEU A 452 -50.89 3.11 110.15
C LEU A 452 -52.17 3.80 109.64
N THR A 453 -52.88 3.20 108.69
CA THR A 453 -54.14 3.73 108.17
C THR A 453 -55.25 3.70 109.24
N GLU A 454 -55.32 2.62 110.03
CA GLU A 454 -56.23 2.52 111.18
C GLU A 454 -55.90 3.54 112.29
N GLN A 455 -54.63 3.78 112.57
CA GLN A 455 -54.21 4.82 113.51
C GLN A 455 -54.53 6.23 113.00
N HIS A 456 -54.33 6.49 111.71
CA HIS A 456 -54.71 7.77 111.10
C HIS A 456 -56.23 8.00 111.16
N ALA A 457 -57.04 6.95 110.98
CA ALA A 457 -58.49 7.03 111.13
C ALA A 457 -58.91 7.33 112.59
N GLN A 458 -58.28 6.67 113.58
CA GLN A 458 -58.54 6.96 115.00
C GLN A 458 -58.13 8.38 115.41
N LEU A 459 -57.01 8.88 114.90
CA LEU A 459 -56.58 10.25 115.17
C LEU A 459 -57.50 11.28 114.49
N GLN A 460 -58.09 10.96 113.33
CA GLN A 460 -59.11 11.80 112.70
C GLN A 460 -60.39 11.85 113.52
N ASP A 461 -60.87 10.73 114.06
CA ASP A 461 -62.05 10.70 114.94
C ASP A 461 -61.81 11.51 116.22
N GLN A 462 -60.63 11.39 116.84
CA GLN A 462 -60.28 12.21 118.01
C GLN A 462 -60.21 13.71 117.71
N LEU A 463 -59.74 14.09 116.51
CA LEU A 463 -59.77 15.48 116.06
C LEU A 463 -61.21 15.98 115.85
N ALA A 464 -62.09 15.18 115.27
CA ALA A 464 -63.51 15.53 115.09
C ALA A 464 -64.24 15.72 116.43
N ASP A 465 -63.96 14.86 117.41
CA ASP A 465 -64.53 15.00 118.77
C ASP A 465 -64.02 16.28 119.46
N MET A 466 -62.73 16.59 119.33
CA MET A 466 -62.15 17.80 119.91
C MET A 466 -62.64 19.07 119.21
N GLU A 467 -62.91 19.02 117.90
CA GLU A 467 -63.56 20.09 117.16
C GLU A 467 -64.99 20.33 117.65
N ASN A 468 -65.77 19.27 117.91
CA ASN A 468 -67.12 19.39 118.47
C ASN A 468 -67.11 20.03 119.87
N VAL A 469 -66.18 19.62 120.75
CA VAL A 469 -66.01 20.24 122.07
C VAL A 469 -65.63 21.72 121.95
N LEU A 470 -64.76 22.07 120.99
CA LEU A 470 -64.37 23.46 120.74
C LEU A 470 -65.56 24.30 120.24
N ILE A 471 -66.39 23.74 119.37
CA ILE A 471 -67.63 24.38 118.90
C ILE A 471 -68.58 24.60 120.10
N GLU A 472 -68.74 23.62 120.99
CA GLU A 472 -69.59 23.73 122.16
C GLU A 472 -69.11 24.83 123.13
N ILE A 473 -67.80 24.91 123.38
CA ILE A 473 -67.19 25.96 124.20
C ILE A 473 -67.34 27.34 123.55
N LYS A 474 -67.12 27.45 122.23
CA LYS A 474 -67.33 28.72 121.49
C LYS A 474 -68.79 29.17 121.54
N MET A 475 -69.74 28.24 121.47
CA MET A 475 -71.17 28.55 121.56
C MET A 475 -71.56 29.01 122.97
N LYS A 476 -71.06 28.35 124.03
CA LYS A 476 -71.24 28.81 125.42
C LYS A 476 -70.57 30.16 125.68
N TYR A 477 -69.39 30.39 125.12
CA TYR A 477 -68.68 31.66 125.21
C TYR A 477 -69.46 32.78 124.50
N ALA A 478 -69.99 32.55 123.29
CA ALA A 478 -70.81 33.51 122.57
C ALA A 478 -72.12 33.85 123.31
N LEU A 479 -72.75 32.88 123.98
CA LEU A 479 -73.92 33.11 124.83
C LEU A 479 -73.56 33.96 126.06
N SER A 480 -72.41 33.68 126.70
CA SER A 480 -71.90 34.47 127.83
C SER A 480 -71.50 35.89 127.42
N GLU A 481 -70.95 36.06 126.22
CA GLU A 481 -70.57 37.36 125.65
C GLU A 481 -71.82 38.19 125.32
N SER A 482 -72.85 37.56 124.74
CA SER A 482 -74.18 38.13 124.53
C SER A 482 -74.85 38.58 125.85
N GLU A 483 -74.77 37.76 126.90
CA GLU A 483 -75.26 38.14 128.22
C GLU A 483 -74.44 39.28 128.84
N ARG A 484 -73.11 39.27 128.69
CA ARG A 484 -72.23 40.38 129.11
C ARG A 484 -72.61 41.67 128.40
N GLU A 485 -72.87 41.62 127.10
CA GLU A 485 -73.23 42.78 126.28
C GLU A 485 -74.63 43.30 126.64
N ARG A 486 -75.58 42.41 126.92
CA ARG A 486 -76.92 42.74 127.44
C ARG A 486 -76.87 43.34 128.84
N LEU A 487 -76.02 42.82 129.72
CA LEU A 487 -75.77 43.39 131.06
C LEU A 487 -75.05 44.73 130.97
N ASN A 488 -74.14 44.91 130.02
CA ASN A 488 -73.45 46.18 129.78
C ASN A 488 -74.41 47.24 129.22
N GLN A 489 -75.35 46.87 128.34
CA GLN A 489 -76.44 47.75 127.90
C GLN A 489 -77.34 48.17 129.09
N ARG A 490 -77.71 47.23 129.97
CA ARG A 490 -78.44 47.54 131.22
C ARG A 490 -77.63 48.44 132.16
N LEU A 491 -76.32 48.25 132.24
CA LEU A 491 -75.42 49.10 133.04
C LEU A 491 -75.32 50.52 132.47
N ILE A 492 -75.34 50.67 131.14
CA ILE A 492 -75.39 51.96 130.44
C ILE A 492 -76.74 52.64 130.67
N GLU A 493 -77.86 51.89 130.66
CA GLU A 493 -79.18 52.42 131.00
C GLU A 493 -79.24 52.88 132.47
N VAL A 494 -78.74 52.08 133.42
CA VAL A 494 -78.67 52.47 134.85
C VAL A 494 -77.74 53.67 135.07
N LYS A 495 -76.61 53.76 134.36
CA LYS A 495 -75.75 54.95 134.38
C LYS A 495 -76.43 56.21 133.81
N LYS A 496 -77.36 56.07 132.85
CA LYS A 496 -78.19 57.19 132.37
C LYS A 496 -79.22 57.65 133.41
N TRP A 497 -79.79 56.73 134.18
CA TRP A 497 -80.72 57.04 135.29
C TRP A 497 -80.03 57.65 136.52
N MET A 498 -78.72 57.50 136.65
CA MET A 498 -77.95 57.98 137.81
C MET A 498 -77.24 59.33 137.56
N ASN A 499 -77.26 59.83 136.32
CA ASN A 499 -76.69 61.12 135.90
C ASN A 499 -77.75 62.09 135.32
N SER A 500 -79.02 61.96 135.71
CA SER A 500 -80.06 62.98 135.52
C SER A 500 -81.02 62.99 136.70
#